data_AF-K1TXY2-F1
#
_entry.id   AF-K1TXY2-F1
#
_cell.length_a   1.000
_cell.length_b   1.000
_cell.length_c   1.000
_cell.angle_alpha   90.00
_cell.angle_beta   90.00
_cell.angle_gamma   90.00
#
_symmetry.space_group_name_H-M   'P 1'
#
loop_
_entity.id
_entity.type
_entity.pdbx_description
1 polymer ?
#
loop_
_entity_poly.entity_id
_entity_poly.type
_entity_poly.pdbx_seq_one_letter_code
_entity_poly.pdbx_strand_id
1 'polypeptide(L)'
;MMIVRDPSRVMVGTSGEYGKSCKGKKVSEIAESYGAIAATNAGGFRDAGGVGTGGEPDGLVISEGRLKWGSLGTTYGIIGIDNNNVLVVGDMTAQAALDRGVRDAVSFGPVLVVNGEAVEVNGSGSGLNPRTAIGQ
;
A
#
# COMPACT_ATOMS: atom_id res chain seq x y z
N MET A 1 -18.09 3.41 -0.87
CA MET A 1 -17.30 3.74 0.34
C MET A 1 -17.47 2.61 1.35
N MET A 2 -16.39 2.17 1.98
CA MET A 2 -16.42 1.21 3.09
C MET A 2 -15.92 1.92 4.35
N ILE A 3 -16.60 1.72 5.48
CA ILE A 3 -16.19 2.27 6.78
C ILE A 3 -15.81 1.11 7.68
N VAL A 4 -14.56 1.10 8.14
CA VAL A 4 -14.05 0.13 9.13
C VAL A 4 -13.92 0.86 10.45
N ARG A 5 -14.83 0.58 11.40
CA ARG A 5 -14.88 1.28 12.70
C ARG A 5 -13.70 0.94 13.61
N ASP A 6 -13.12 -0.24 13.44
CA ASP A 6 -11.96 -0.73 14.19
C ASP A 6 -10.75 -0.85 13.24
N PRO A 7 -9.86 0.16 13.19
CA PRO A 7 -8.75 0.18 12.24
C PRO A 7 -7.68 -0.87 12.53
N SER A 8 -7.72 -1.55 13.68
CA SER A 8 -6.85 -2.70 13.95
C SER A 8 -7.12 -3.88 13.02
N ARG A 9 -8.29 -3.91 12.40
CA ARG A 9 -8.72 -4.96 11.44
C ARG A 9 -8.25 -4.72 10.01
N VAL A 10 -7.63 -3.57 9.73
CA VAL A 10 -7.07 -3.25 8.42
C VAL A 10 -5.63 -3.77 8.36
N MET A 11 -5.30 -4.47 7.28
CA MET A 11 -3.97 -5.00 7.00
C MET A 11 -3.63 -4.98 5.51
N VAL A 12 -2.36 -5.16 5.18
CA VAL A 12 -1.88 -5.36 3.81
C VAL A 12 -1.80 -6.86 3.53
N GLY A 13 -2.69 -7.34 2.66
CA GLY A 13 -2.61 -8.69 2.09
C GLY A 13 -1.57 -8.77 0.98
N THR A 14 -0.84 -9.88 0.89
CA THR A 14 0.22 -10.09 -0.11
C THR A 14 -0.19 -11.10 -1.19
N SER A 15 0.34 -10.95 -2.40
CA SER A 15 0.09 -11.89 -3.50
C SER A 15 0.86 -13.22 -3.38
N GLY A 16 1.79 -13.32 -2.42
CA GLY A 16 2.72 -14.44 -2.26
C GLY A 16 4.15 -13.99 -2.50
N GLU A 17 4.93 -14.81 -3.18
CA GLU A 17 6.31 -14.48 -3.54
C GLU A 17 6.36 -13.29 -4.52
N TYR A 18 7.34 -12.41 -4.30
CA TYR A 18 7.59 -11.25 -5.14
C TYR A 18 8.80 -11.47 -6.06
N GLY A 19 8.75 -10.84 -7.23
CA GLY A 19 9.85 -10.83 -8.19
C GLY A 19 9.38 -10.77 -9.63
N LYS A 20 10.32 -10.47 -10.53
CA LYS A 20 10.07 -10.31 -11.96
C LYS A 20 9.47 -11.56 -12.64
N SER A 21 9.84 -12.74 -12.15
CA SER A 21 9.31 -14.03 -12.64
C SER A 21 8.06 -14.50 -11.88
N CYS A 22 7.68 -13.82 -10.80
CA CYS A 22 6.52 -14.18 -10.00
C CYS A 22 5.24 -13.59 -10.63
N LYS A 23 4.09 -14.20 -10.31
CA LYS A 23 2.78 -13.70 -10.73
C LYS A 23 2.08 -13.05 -9.54
N GLY A 24 1.48 -11.89 -9.79
CA GLY A 24 0.52 -11.30 -8.86
C GLY A 24 -0.74 -12.16 -8.75
N LYS A 25 -1.57 -11.85 -7.76
CA LYS A 25 -2.89 -12.44 -7.56
C LYS A 25 -3.97 -11.40 -7.77
N LYS A 26 -5.17 -11.84 -8.16
CA LYS A 26 -6.36 -10.99 -8.13
C LYS A 26 -6.68 -10.63 -6.68
N VAL A 27 -7.26 -9.44 -6.48
CA VAL A 27 -7.68 -8.98 -5.15
C VAL A 27 -8.64 -9.97 -4.48
N SER A 28 -9.52 -10.63 -5.25
CA SER A 28 -10.43 -11.66 -4.73
C SER A 28 -9.67 -12.88 -4.14
N GLU A 29 -8.63 -13.35 -4.82
CA GLU A 29 -7.82 -14.49 -4.37
C GLU A 29 -7.00 -14.13 -3.13
N ILE A 30 -6.53 -12.88 -3.04
CA ILE A 30 -5.87 -12.36 -1.84
C ILE A 30 -6.88 -12.29 -0.69
N ALA A 31 -8.08 -11.75 -0.93
CA ALA A 31 -9.12 -11.69 0.10
C ALA A 31 -9.47 -13.07 0.66
N GLU A 32 -9.65 -14.06 -0.22
CA GLU A 32 -9.89 -15.45 0.17
C GLU A 32 -8.73 -16.03 0.99
N SER A 33 -7.47 -15.79 0.57
CA SER A 33 -6.28 -16.31 1.26
C SER A 33 -6.16 -15.81 2.71
N TYR A 34 -6.71 -14.63 3.01
CA TYR A 34 -6.68 -14.01 4.35
C TYR A 34 -8.03 -14.10 5.08
N GLY A 35 -9.05 -14.73 4.49
CA GLY A 35 -10.41 -14.75 5.07
C GLY A 35 -11.03 -13.36 5.25
N ALA A 36 -10.67 -12.41 4.38
CA ALA A 36 -11.10 -11.02 4.48
C ALA A 36 -12.57 -10.85 4.05
N ILE A 37 -13.31 -10.01 4.80
CA ILE A 37 -14.71 -9.67 4.48
C ILE A 37 -14.79 -8.79 3.22
N ALA A 38 -13.77 -7.98 2.97
CA ALA A 38 -13.61 -7.18 1.77
C ALA A 38 -12.13 -6.86 1.54
N ALA A 39 -11.77 -6.56 0.29
CA ALA A 39 -10.45 -6.10 -0.09
C ALA A 39 -10.52 -5.16 -1.29
N THR A 40 -9.49 -4.35 -1.46
CA THR A 40 -9.26 -3.49 -2.63
C THR A 40 -7.80 -3.57 -3.05
N ASN A 41 -7.46 -3.09 -4.25
CA ASN A 41 -6.07 -2.90 -4.66
C ASN A 41 -5.40 -1.82 -3.79
N ALA A 42 -4.09 -1.94 -3.60
CA ALA A 42 -3.33 -1.06 -2.71
C ALA A 42 -2.16 -0.38 -3.45
N GLY A 43 -0.94 -0.90 -3.30
CA GLY A 43 0.27 -0.34 -3.89
C GLY A 43 0.40 -0.53 -5.41
N GLY A 44 1.40 0.14 -5.98
CA GLY A 44 1.79 -0.03 -7.38
C GLY A 44 2.54 -1.33 -7.64
N PHE A 45 2.60 -1.73 -8.91
CA PHE A 45 3.44 -2.82 -9.38
C PHE A 45 4.04 -2.47 -10.74
N ARG A 46 5.19 -3.05 -11.07
CA ARG A 46 5.83 -2.84 -12.37
C ARG A 46 4.99 -3.47 -13.47
N ASP A 47 4.53 -2.62 -14.39
CA ASP A 47 3.74 -3.01 -15.56
C ASP A 47 4.34 -2.46 -16.85
N ALA A 48 5.60 -2.82 -17.12
CA ALA A 48 6.31 -2.35 -18.30
C ALA A 48 5.58 -2.77 -19.58
N GLY A 49 5.08 -1.79 -20.33
CA GLY A 49 4.37 -2.01 -21.59
C GLY A 49 2.97 -2.63 -21.46
N GLY A 50 2.38 -2.67 -20.26
CA GLY A 50 1.06 -3.25 -20.03
C GLY A 50 1.03 -4.79 -20.05
N VAL A 51 2.20 -5.43 -19.94
CA VAL A 51 2.37 -6.89 -19.95
C VAL A 51 3.03 -7.41 -18.67
N GLY A 52 2.99 -6.62 -17.60
CA GLY A 52 3.50 -6.97 -16.29
C GLY A 52 2.75 -8.15 -15.69
N THR A 53 3.46 -8.96 -14.91
CA THR A 53 2.88 -10.13 -14.23
C THR A 53 2.14 -9.77 -12.94
N GLY A 54 2.27 -8.52 -12.48
CA GLY A 54 1.80 -8.08 -11.15
C GLY A 54 2.66 -8.60 -9.98
N GLY A 55 3.76 -9.30 -10.24
CA GLY A 55 4.58 -9.95 -9.21
C GLY A 55 5.66 -9.06 -8.60
N GLU A 56 5.94 -7.90 -9.17
CA GLU A 56 7.01 -7.00 -8.71
C GLU A 56 6.40 -5.67 -8.21
N PRO A 57 6.33 -5.44 -6.89
CA PRO A 57 5.81 -4.19 -6.36
C PRO A 57 6.65 -2.97 -6.78
N ASP A 58 5.98 -1.86 -7.02
CA ASP A 58 6.60 -0.56 -7.31
C ASP A 58 6.61 0.28 -6.03
N GLY A 59 7.77 0.31 -5.36
CA GLY A 59 7.95 0.85 -4.02
C GLY A 59 8.08 -0.25 -2.96
N LEU A 60 7.55 -0.06 -1.76
CA LEU A 60 7.71 -1.03 -0.67
C LEU A 60 6.42 -1.81 -0.37
N VAL A 61 6.59 -2.96 0.28
CA VAL A 61 5.52 -3.67 0.96
C VAL A 61 5.96 -4.02 2.38
N ILE A 62 5.23 -3.50 3.37
CA ILE A 62 5.28 -3.95 4.76
C ILE A 62 3.94 -4.63 5.06
N SER A 63 3.99 -5.82 5.63
CA SER A 63 2.81 -6.58 6.03
C SER A 63 3.17 -7.38 7.28
N GLU A 64 2.27 -7.36 8.27
CA GLU A 64 2.46 -8.06 9.55
C GLU A 64 3.75 -7.63 10.28
N GLY A 65 4.10 -6.34 10.22
CA GLY A 65 5.28 -5.78 10.87
C GLY A 65 6.62 -6.17 10.22
N ARG A 66 6.60 -6.72 9.00
CA ARG A 66 7.81 -7.13 8.28
C ARG A 66 7.89 -6.49 6.91
N LEU A 67 9.09 -6.06 6.53
CA LEU A 67 9.39 -5.66 5.16
C LEU A 67 9.35 -6.91 4.27
N LYS A 68 8.30 -7.06 3.45
CA LYS A 68 8.14 -8.16 2.49
C LYS A 68 8.77 -7.83 1.13
N TRP A 69 8.87 -6.55 0.78
CA TRP A 69 9.52 -6.06 -0.43
C TRP A 69 10.09 -4.65 -0.24
N GLY A 70 11.27 -4.40 -0.80
CA GLY A 70 11.99 -3.14 -0.69
C GLY A 70 13.34 -3.30 0.02
N SER A 71 13.92 -2.20 0.47
CA SER A 71 15.21 -2.19 1.17
C SER A 71 15.15 -1.23 2.36
N LEU A 72 15.71 -1.65 3.51
CA LEU A 72 15.60 -0.93 4.78
C LEU A 72 16.07 0.53 4.70
N GLY A 73 17.17 0.80 3.98
CA GLY A 73 17.75 2.14 3.84
C GLY A 73 17.12 3.01 2.76
N THR A 74 16.22 2.48 1.94
CA THR A 74 15.60 3.24 0.84
C THR A 74 14.42 4.05 1.37
N THR A 75 14.31 5.30 0.92
CA THR A 75 13.16 6.17 1.20
C THR A 75 12.03 5.87 0.22
N TYR A 76 10.82 5.74 0.75
CA TYR A 76 9.61 5.46 0.00
C TYR A 76 8.48 6.37 0.50
N GLY A 77 7.51 6.62 -0.38
CA GLY A 77 6.21 7.11 0.04
C GLY A 77 5.47 6.00 0.80
N ILE A 78 5.19 6.25 2.08
CA ILE A 78 4.45 5.35 2.96
C ILE A 78 2.97 5.71 2.91
N ILE A 79 2.13 4.71 2.73
CA ILE A 79 0.71 4.73 3.07
C ILE A 79 0.46 3.47 3.89
N GLY A 80 0.27 3.62 5.20
CA GLY A 80 0.16 2.46 6.08
C GLY A 80 -0.41 2.71 7.46
N ILE A 81 -0.75 1.65 8.17
CA ILE A 81 -1.26 1.69 9.55
C ILE A 81 -0.15 1.25 10.51
N ASP A 82 0.02 1.97 11.61
CA ASP A 82 0.97 1.62 12.68
C ASP A 82 0.34 0.77 13.79
N ASN A 83 1.14 0.32 14.76
CA ASN A 83 0.67 -0.48 15.90
C ASN A 83 -0.31 0.26 16.82
N ASN A 84 -0.43 1.60 16.71
CA ASN A 84 -1.44 2.39 17.40
C ASN A 84 -2.73 2.53 16.59
N ASN A 85 -2.82 1.86 15.44
CA ASN A 85 -3.95 1.92 14.50
C ASN A 85 -4.13 3.29 13.85
N VAL A 86 -3.04 4.06 13.73
CA VAL A 86 -3.03 5.38 13.09
C VAL A 86 -2.55 5.26 11.65
N LEU A 87 -3.23 5.94 10.73
CA LEU A 87 -2.81 6.08 9.34
C LEU A 87 -1.59 7.02 9.25
N VAL A 88 -0.49 6.45 8.78
CA VAL A 88 0.78 7.13 8.52
C VAL A 88 0.91 7.33 7.02
N VAL A 89 1.08 8.58 6.61
CA VAL A 89 1.38 8.98 5.24
C VAL A 89 2.61 9.88 5.20
N GLY A 90 3.45 9.73 4.18
CA GLY A 90 4.63 10.57 3.96
C GLY A 90 5.89 9.78 3.59
N ASP A 91 6.97 10.48 3.31
CA ASP A 91 8.23 9.88 2.89
C ASP A 91 9.12 9.52 4.08
N MET A 92 9.58 8.27 4.14
CA MET A 92 10.59 7.84 5.10
C MET A 92 11.29 6.57 4.63
N THR A 93 12.40 6.22 5.28
CA THR A 93 13.05 4.94 5.02
C THR A 93 12.18 3.78 5.49
N ALA A 94 12.30 2.61 4.85
CA ALA A 94 11.60 1.41 5.33
C ALA A 94 12.00 1.05 6.78
N GLN A 95 13.26 1.29 7.17
CA GLN A 95 13.70 1.13 8.57
C GLN A 95 12.95 2.09 9.50
N ALA A 96 12.88 3.38 9.17
CA ALA A 96 12.17 4.35 10.00
C ALA A 96 10.68 4.04 10.13
N ALA A 97 10.05 3.52 9.07
CA ALA A 97 8.67 3.04 9.13
C ALA A 97 8.52 1.87 10.12
N LEU A 98 9.39 0.87 10.05
CA LEU A 98 9.38 -0.27 10.98
C LEU A 98 9.66 0.16 12.42
N ASP A 99 10.62 1.06 12.65
CA ASP A 99 10.98 1.57 13.98
C ASP A 99 9.83 2.37 14.61
N ARG A 100 9.05 3.09 13.79
CA ARG A 100 7.81 3.76 14.22
C ARG A 100 6.69 2.77 14.57
N GLY A 101 6.83 1.50 14.20
CA GLY A 101 5.82 0.47 14.38
C GLY A 101 4.78 0.43 13.26
N VAL A 102 5.12 0.89 12.05
CA VAL A 102 4.28 0.67 10.87
C VAL A 102 4.20 -0.84 10.62
N ARG A 103 2.99 -1.40 10.71
CA ARG A 103 2.76 -2.84 10.61
C ARG A 103 2.31 -3.28 9.22
N ASP A 104 1.63 -2.39 8.49
CA ASP A 104 1.02 -2.67 7.21
C ASP A 104 1.13 -1.41 6.35
N ALA A 105 1.93 -1.46 5.28
CA ALA A 105 2.14 -0.32 4.40
C ALA A 105 2.44 -0.73 2.95
N VAL A 106 2.06 0.15 2.04
CA VAL A 106 2.40 0.09 0.61
C VAL A 106 2.89 1.45 0.13
N SER A 107 3.44 1.49 -1.08
CA SER A 107 3.75 2.74 -1.80
C SER A 107 2.79 2.97 -2.96
N PHE A 108 2.21 4.15 -2.99
CA PHE A 108 1.50 4.73 -4.13
C PHE A 108 1.36 6.24 -3.92
N GLY A 109 0.73 6.94 -4.85
CA GLY A 109 0.48 8.37 -4.67
C GLY A 109 -0.48 8.97 -5.70
N PRO A 110 -0.78 10.27 -5.54
CA PRO A 110 -0.29 11.16 -4.47
C PRO A 110 -1.03 10.99 -3.13
N VAL A 111 -0.47 11.51 -2.04
CA VAL A 111 -1.20 11.75 -0.79
C VAL A 111 -2.15 12.93 -1.00
N LEU A 112 -3.41 12.79 -0.60
CA LEU A 112 -4.48 13.75 -0.88
C LEU A 112 -4.81 14.67 0.30
N VAL A 113 -4.70 14.17 1.52
CA VAL A 113 -5.02 14.90 2.76
C VAL A 113 -3.99 14.51 3.81
N VAL A 114 -3.48 15.51 4.54
CA VAL A 114 -2.59 15.32 5.69
C VAL A 114 -3.17 16.09 6.87
N ASN A 115 -3.47 15.42 7.97
CA ASN A 115 -3.98 16.03 9.21
C ASN A 115 -5.19 16.97 9.01
N GLY A 116 -6.11 16.59 8.11
CA GLY A 116 -7.33 17.35 7.82
C GLY A 116 -7.15 18.46 6.78
N GLU A 117 -5.93 18.69 6.29
CA GLU A 117 -5.63 19.68 5.25
C GLU A 117 -5.46 19.00 3.90
N ALA A 118 -6.16 19.51 2.88
CA ALA A 118 -6.01 19.04 1.51
C ALA A 118 -4.61 19.39 0.99
N VAL A 119 -3.95 18.41 0.36
CA VAL A 119 -2.65 18.61 -0.28
C VAL A 119 -2.86 19.19 -1.67
N GLU A 120 -2.02 20.16 -2.05
CA GLU A 120 -1.99 20.65 -3.43
C GLU A 120 -1.44 19.54 -4.36
N VAL A 121 -2.33 18.99 -5.19
CA VAL A 121 -1.95 17.98 -6.17
C VAL A 121 -1.49 18.67 -7.45
N ASN A 122 -0.17 18.70 -7.67
CA ASN A 122 0.42 19.28 -8.87
C ASN A 122 0.29 18.34 -10.08
N GLY A 123 -0.10 18.89 -11.23
CA GLY A 123 -0.29 18.17 -12.50
C GLY A 123 -1.75 17.91 -12.87
N SER A 124 -2.00 17.36 -14.06
CA SER A 124 -3.37 17.09 -14.57
C SER A 124 -4.02 15.83 -13.98
N GLY A 125 -3.36 15.15 -13.03
CA GLY A 125 -3.60 13.72 -12.79
C GLY A 125 -3.40 12.89 -14.07
N SER A 126 -3.71 11.59 -14.02
CA SER A 126 -3.75 10.78 -15.25
C SER A 126 -5.12 10.85 -15.96
N GLY A 127 -5.95 11.86 -15.66
CA GLY A 127 -7.30 12.02 -16.19
C GLY A 127 -8.38 11.23 -15.44
N LEU A 128 -9.54 11.05 -16.09
CA LEU A 128 -10.72 10.35 -15.56
C LEU A 128 -10.49 8.82 -15.61
N ASN A 129 -9.81 8.30 -14.60
CA ASN A 129 -9.58 6.86 -14.42
C ASN A 129 -10.23 6.35 -13.13
N PRO A 130 -10.54 5.04 -13.03
CA PRO A 130 -10.90 4.42 -11.77
C PRO A 130 -9.82 4.65 -10.70
N ARG A 131 -10.24 4.95 -9.47
CA ARG A 131 -9.35 5.20 -8.33
C ARG A 131 -9.83 4.48 -7.09
N THR A 132 -8.85 4.12 -6.26
CA THR A 132 -9.03 3.65 -4.89
C THR A 132 -8.25 4.60 -3.98
N ALA A 133 -8.80 4.91 -2.81
CA ALA A 133 -8.11 5.66 -1.77
C ALA A 133 -8.44 5.06 -0.40
N ILE A 134 -7.54 5.27 0.56
CA ILE A 134 -7.75 5.02 1.98
C ILE A 134 -7.57 6.34 2.74
N GLY A 135 -8.32 6.51 3.83
CA GLY A 135 -8.22 7.64 4.73
C GLY A 135 -8.64 7.22 6.13
N GLN A 136 -8.27 8.05 7.10
CA GLN A 136 -8.66 7.94 8.50
C GLN A 136 -9.08 9.32 9.02
#